data_AF-A0A925BSE5-F1
#
_entry.id   AF-A0A925BSE5-F1
#
_cell.length_a   1.000
_cell.length_b   1.000
_cell.length_c   1.000
_cell.angle_alpha   90.00
_cell.angle_beta   90.00
_cell.angle_gamma   90.00
#
_symmetry.space_group_name_H-M   'P 1'
#
loop_
_entity.id
_entity.type
_entity.pdbx_description
1 polymer ?
#
loop_
_entity_poly.entity_id
_entity_poly.type
_entity_poly.pdbx_seq_one_letter_code
_entity_poly.pdbx_strand_id
1 'polypeptide(L)'
;MIPFEWIFQRGRAAARLVLSAIAAASLCVAPLNLPAGEPVTPTAANSNALPLITPYNFDPAEPGEYSRRGGSLAPGNVATGRVWNRPLPKVRRATKSLATLAPKPAPATTQADLVPIEPLIAPDEPSPVIEIVSVAAGESLRPGDLLPAFGPQTRQLGKSVLGLPIVGHYFGTTGPKTLIFAAIHGDEANTAFVANQLVEHLTKNPDAFYGRRVAVVPVVNPDGLARGTRTNTREIDLNRNFPAKNFAVGKKGRYFGGEEPASEPEAQLLIQLIDDWKPDRIITLHAISRGKHGNNFDGPAERLAETMSLHNQYAVLKSIGYPTPGSFGSWAGVDRKLPTITLEVPTDASGPTAWRENREALLAVIQTK
;
A
#
# COMPACT_ATOMS: atom_id res chain seq x y z
N MET A 1 16.96 58.61 -35.13
CA MET A 1 16.17 58.74 -33.88
C MET A 1 14.92 57.88 -34.04
N ILE A 2 14.68 56.96 -33.10
CA ILE A 2 13.56 56.01 -32.98
C ILE A 2 12.73 56.49 -31.75
N PRO A 3 11.39 56.25 -31.60
CA PRO A 3 10.86 54.96 -31.08
C PRO A 3 9.55 54.48 -31.77
N PHE A 4 9.42 53.21 -32.15
CA PHE A 4 8.90 52.05 -31.37
C PHE A 4 7.37 51.99 -31.28
N GLU A 5 6.77 51.21 -32.17
CA GLU A 5 5.40 50.71 -32.06
C GLU A 5 5.38 49.24 -32.53
N TRP A 6 4.44 48.46 -31.96
CA TRP A 6 4.05 47.07 -32.23
C TRP A 6 4.69 45.93 -31.43
N ILE A 7 3.92 45.49 -30.41
CA ILE A 7 3.53 44.11 -30.04
C ILE A 7 3.44 43.89 -28.50
N PHE A 8 2.26 43.40 -28.06
CA PHE A 8 1.85 42.88 -26.73
C PHE A 8 1.42 43.84 -25.59
N GLN A 9 0.12 44.17 -25.56
CA GLN A 9 -0.75 44.23 -24.37
C GLN A 9 -2.18 43.82 -24.85
N ARG A 10 -3.05 43.06 -24.18
CA ARG A 10 -3.40 42.95 -22.75
C ARG A 10 -4.04 41.59 -22.47
N GLY A 11 -3.85 41.10 -21.24
CA GLY A 11 -4.63 40.01 -20.68
C GLY A 11 -5.86 40.46 -19.88
N ARG A 12 -6.65 39.43 -19.52
CA ARG A 12 -7.57 39.28 -18.38
C ARG A 12 -8.94 39.99 -18.40
N ALA A 13 -9.91 39.17 -17.95
CA ALA A 13 -11.33 39.42 -17.64
C ALA A 13 -12.26 39.44 -18.87
N ALA A 14 -13.41 38.75 -18.92
CA ALA A 14 -14.28 38.31 -17.83
C ALA A 14 -15.10 37.04 -18.20
N ALA A 15 -15.39 36.25 -17.17
CA ALA A 15 -16.40 35.21 -17.15
C ALA A 15 -17.82 35.80 -17.00
N ARG A 16 -18.82 34.96 -17.35
CA ARG A 16 -20.30 35.06 -17.16
C ARG A 16 -21.10 35.56 -18.36
N LEU A 17 -21.88 34.66 -18.98
CA LEU A 17 -23.35 34.75 -19.18
C LEU A 17 -23.81 33.42 -19.84
N VAL A 18 -24.56 32.55 -19.16
CA VAL A 18 -26.04 32.45 -19.05
C VAL A 18 -26.66 31.48 -20.07
N LEU A 19 -27.34 30.45 -19.52
CA LEU A 19 -28.28 29.54 -20.16
C LEU A 19 -29.42 30.28 -20.88
N SER A 20 -29.90 29.75 -22.01
CA SER A 20 -31.31 29.36 -22.26
C SER A 20 -31.62 29.27 -23.76
N ALA A 21 -32.27 28.17 -24.17
CA ALA A 21 -33.52 28.13 -24.95
C ALA A 21 -33.57 26.95 -25.93
N ILE A 22 -34.48 26.03 -25.64
CA ILE A 22 -35.00 24.96 -26.50
C ILE A 22 -36.18 25.52 -27.33
N ALA A 23 -36.42 24.88 -28.48
CA ALA A 23 -37.67 24.74 -29.24
C ALA A 23 -37.87 25.62 -30.49
N ALA A 24 -37.89 24.96 -31.65
CA ALA A 24 -38.99 25.05 -32.63
C ALA A 24 -38.81 24.04 -33.76
N ALA A 25 -39.73 23.07 -33.89
CA ALA A 25 -40.31 22.62 -35.17
C ALA A 25 -41.34 21.51 -34.90
N SER A 26 -42.63 21.89 -34.93
CA SER A 26 -43.79 21.02 -35.01
C SER A 26 -44.11 20.67 -36.47
N LEU A 27 -44.69 19.50 -36.74
CA LEU A 27 -45.81 19.33 -37.69
C LEU A 27 -46.49 17.93 -37.59
N CYS A 28 -47.76 17.99 -37.16
CA CYS A 28 -48.97 17.18 -37.45
C CYS A 28 -48.91 15.68 -37.82
N VAL A 29 -49.80 14.86 -37.20
CA VAL A 29 -51.12 14.41 -37.75
C VAL A 29 -51.94 13.60 -36.71
N ALA A 30 -53.19 14.04 -36.50
CA ALA A 30 -54.49 13.42 -36.11
C ALA A 30 -54.68 12.31 -35.02
N PRO A 31 -55.87 12.24 -34.38
CA PRO A 31 -56.11 11.50 -33.13
C PRO A 31 -56.94 10.20 -33.30
N LEU A 32 -56.85 9.30 -32.31
CA LEU A 32 -57.82 8.23 -32.05
C LEU A 32 -58.00 8.04 -30.54
N ASN A 33 -59.25 7.85 -30.12
CA ASN A 33 -59.75 7.99 -28.76
C ASN A 33 -59.90 6.64 -28.02
N LEU A 34 -59.43 6.59 -26.77
CA LEU A 34 -59.90 5.86 -25.57
C LEU A 34 -59.70 4.31 -25.46
N PRO A 35 -59.64 3.72 -24.23
CA PRO A 35 -60.06 4.27 -22.93
C PRO A 35 -59.05 4.13 -21.76
N ALA A 36 -59.47 4.72 -20.63
CA ALA A 36 -58.76 4.94 -19.38
C ALA A 36 -58.31 3.66 -18.63
N GLY A 37 -57.10 3.74 -18.08
CA GLY A 37 -56.55 2.86 -17.04
C GLY A 37 -55.86 3.70 -15.97
N GLU A 38 -56.01 3.28 -14.72
CA GLU A 38 -55.72 3.98 -13.46
C GLU A 38 -54.27 4.46 -13.26
N PRO A 39 -54.01 5.47 -12.39
CA PRO A 39 -52.67 6.00 -12.15
C PRO A 39 -51.87 5.10 -11.21
N VAL A 40 -50.74 4.56 -11.69
CA VAL A 40 -49.70 3.94 -10.85
C VAL A 40 -48.60 4.96 -10.60
N THR A 41 -48.33 5.23 -9.33
CA THR A 41 -47.27 6.11 -8.81
C THR A 41 -45.87 5.66 -9.24
N PRO A 42 -44.95 6.55 -9.66
CA PRO A 42 -43.56 6.17 -9.90
C PRO A 42 -42.78 6.10 -8.57
N THR A 43 -42.39 4.89 -8.19
CA THR A 43 -41.31 4.64 -7.22
C THR A 43 -39.96 4.70 -7.95
N ALA A 44 -39.00 5.38 -7.31
CA ALA A 44 -37.66 5.62 -7.83
C ALA A 44 -36.90 4.32 -8.11
N ALA A 45 -36.29 4.21 -9.29
CA ALA A 45 -35.34 3.16 -9.62
C ALA A 45 -33.91 3.72 -9.49
N ASN A 46 -33.15 3.01 -8.65
CA ASN A 46 -31.84 3.34 -8.11
C ASN A 46 -30.72 3.19 -9.12
N SER A 47 -29.78 4.14 -9.06
CA SER A 47 -28.39 3.99 -9.45
C SER A 47 -27.68 3.01 -8.52
N ASN A 48 -27.23 1.85 -9.02
CA ASN A 48 -26.33 0.98 -8.27
C ASN A 48 -24.90 1.13 -8.82
N ALA A 49 -24.18 2.07 -8.22
CA ALA A 49 -22.73 2.02 -8.14
C ALA A 49 -22.36 1.01 -7.04
N LEU A 50 -21.37 0.15 -7.32
CA LEU A 50 -20.76 -0.74 -6.34
C LEU A 50 -20.16 0.08 -5.16
N PRO A 51 -20.24 -0.39 -3.91
CA PRO A 51 -19.74 0.38 -2.78
C PRO A 51 -18.22 0.46 -2.81
N LEU A 52 -17.72 1.70 -2.91
CA LEU A 52 -16.39 2.07 -2.44
C LEU A 52 -16.33 1.80 -0.93
N ILE A 53 -15.50 0.85 -0.52
CA ILE A 53 -15.13 0.69 0.89
C ILE A 53 -14.39 1.98 1.29
N THR A 54 -15.06 2.81 2.08
CA THR A 54 -14.47 4.02 2.67
C THR A 54 -13.57 3.63 3.86
N PRO A 55 -12.52 4.42 4.16
CA PRO A 55 -11.70 4.19 5.33
C PRO A 55 -12.48 4.54 6.60
N TYR A 56 -12.40 3.65 7.59
CA TYR A 56 -12.90 3.86 8.94
C TYR A 56 -12.43 5.21 9.51
N ASN A 57 -13.38 6.02 9.95
CA ASN A 57 -13.13 7.21 10.77
C ASN A 57 -12.49 6.78 12.09
N PHE A 58 -11.25 7.19 12.33
CA PHE A 58 -10.68 7.22 13.66
C PHE A 58 -11.20 8.48 14.37
N ASP A 59 -11.91 8.28 15.48
CA ASP A 59 -12.26 9.33 16.43
C ASP A 59 -11.02 9.64 17.30
N PRO A 60 -10.48 10.87 17.30
CA PRO A 60 -9.35 11.20 18.16
C PRO A 60 -9.84 11.34 19.61
N ALA A 61 -9.61 10.32 20.42
CA ALA A 61 -9.76 10.42 21.87
C ALA A 61 -8.90 11.59 22.40
N GLU A 62 -9.51 12.44 23.22
CA GLU A 62 -8.91 13.63 23.81
C GLU A 62 -7.63 13.32 24.63
N PRO A 63 -6.62 14.21 24.62
CA PRO A 63 -5.44 14.04 25.44
C PRO A 63 -5.75 14.38 26.91
N GLY A 64 -5.85 13.34 27.73
CA GLY A 64 -5.86 13.45 29.19
C GLY A 64 -4.59 14.12 29.73
N GLU A 65 -4.81 15.04 30.66
CA GLU A 65 -3.81 15.82 31.38
C GLU A 65 -2.70 14.95 31.99
N TYR A 66 -1.45 15.21 31.60
CA TYR A 66 -0.29 14.84 32.41
C TYR A 66 0.48 16.10 32.83
N SER A 67 0.36 16.37 34.14
CA SER A 67 1.06 17.40 34.90
C SER A 67 2.57 17.41 34.61
N ARG A 68 3.08 18.50 34.04
CA ARG A 68 4.51 18.82 34.05
C ARG A 68 4.82 19.73 35.23
N ARG A 69 5.43 19.15 36.26
CA ARG A 69 6.32 19.86 37.18
C ARG A 69 7.77 19.62 36.73
N GLY A 70 8.55 20.69 36.63
CA GLY A 70 10.00 20.66 36.88
C GLY A 70 10.91 21.04 35.72
N GLY A 71 11.44 22.27 35.78
CA GLY A 71 12.88 22.47 35.91
C GLY A 71 13.75 22.43 34.65
N SER A 72 13.99 23.61 34.08
CA SER A 72 15.17 23.94 33.28
C SER A 72 16.46 23.72 34.07
N LEU A 73 17.52 23.15 33.47
CA LEU A 73 18.92 23.46 33.75
C LEU A 73 19.82 23.09 32.55
N ALA A 74 20.69 24.05 32.18
CA ALA A 74 21.73 23.97 31.16
C ALA A 74 23.05 23.36 31.74
N PRO A 75 24.09 23.08 30.92
CA PRO A 75 25.15 22.12 31.25
C PRO A 75 26.41 22.76 31.87
N GLY A 76 27.18 21.97 32.63
CA GLY A 76 28.48 22.39 33.15
C GLY A 76 29.32 21.28 33.80
N ASN A 77 30.47 21.02 33.16
CA ASN A 77 31.79 20.62 33.67
C ASN A 77 32.06 19.31 34.46
N VAL A 78 32.98 18.57 33.84
CA VAL A 78 34.06 17.68 34.32
C VAL A 78 34.54 17.90 35.76
N ALA A 79 34.66 16.83 36.56
CA ALA A 79 35.95 16.28 37.06
C ALA A 79 35.85 15.51 38.39
N THR A 80 36.64 14.44 38.47
CA THR A 80 37.21 13.75 39.64
C THR A 80 36.35 12.78 40.44
N GLY A 81 36.94 11.60 40.67
CA GLY A 81 36.31 10.45 41.30
C GLY A 81 36.19 10.53 42.82
N ARG A 82 35.31 9.69 43.32
CA ARG A 82 35.40 9.06 44.65
C ARG A 82 34.46 7.86 44.69
N VAL A 83 35.04 6.72 45.03
CA VAL A 83 34.37 5.44 45.29
C VAL A 83 33.48 5.62 46.52
N TRP A 84 32.19 5.36 46.38
CA TRP A 84 31.26 5.27 47.51
C TRP A 84 30.70 3.85 47.60
N ASN A 85 31.22 3.10 48.58
CA ASN A 85 30.60 1.88 49.08
C ASN A 85 29.26 2.24 49.72
N ARG A 86 28.16 1.71 49.19
CA ARG A 86 26.82 1.79 49.81
C ARG A 86 26.26 0.38 49.97
N PRO A 87 25.85 -0.04 51.18
CA PRO A 87 25.30 -1.38 51.41
C PRO A 87 23.89 -1.50 50.82
N LEU A 88 23.61 -2.65 50.21
CA LEU A 88 22.30 -3.04 49.68
C LEU A 88 21.27 -3.17 50.82
N PRO A 89 20.02 -2.68 50.65
CA PRO A 89 18.99 -2.88 51.65
C PRO A 89 18.47 -4.32 51.65
N LYS A 90 18.31 -4.86 52.87
CA LYS A 90 17.79 -6.20 53.19
C LYS A 90 16.38 -6.39 52.62
N VAL A 91 16.23 -7.36 51.71
CA VAL A 91 14.93 -7.83 51.23
C VAL A 91 14.24 -8.60 52.36
N ARG A 92 13.14 -8.06 52.90
CA ARG A 92 12.23 -8.80 53.79
C ARG A 92 11.38 -9.75 52.94
N ARG A 93 11.46 -11.05 53.22
CA ARG A 93 10.51 -12.07 52.73
C ARG A 93 9.10 -11.72 53.23
N ALA A 94 8.21 -11.37 52.31
CA ALA A 94 6.78 -11.39 52.56
C ALA A 94 6.22 -12.71 52.04
N THR A 95 5.94 -13.64 52.96
CA THR A 95 5.08 -14.80 52.71
C THR A 95 3.64 -14.32 52.56
N LYS A 96 3.10 -14.31 51.35
CA LYS A 96 1.65 -14.25 51.13
C LYS A 96 1.16 -15.63 50.68
N SER A 97 0.31 -16.18 51.53
CA SER A 97 -0.48 -17.40 51.34
C SER A 97 -1.18 -17.41 49.99
N LEU A 98 -1.02 -18.52 49.25
CA LEU A 98 -1.87 -18.90 48.12
C LEU A 98 -3.30 -19.13 48.65
N ALA A 99 -4.23 -18.25 48.28
CA ALA A 99 -5.65 -18.53 48.38
C ALA A 99 -6.11 -19.04 47.01
N THR A 100 -6.50 -20.31 47.00
CA THR A 100 -7.06 -21.03 45.85
C THR A 100 -8.41 -20.42 45.49
N LEU A 101 -8.49 -19.67 44.39
CA LEU A 101 -9.76 -19.24 43.79
C LEU A 101 -10.29 -20.39 42.92
N ALA A 102 -11.37 -21.02 43.37
CA ALA A 102 -12.11 -22.00 42.58
C ALA A 102 -12.74 -21.33 41.35
N PRO A 103 -12.77 -22.00 40.18
CA PRO A 103 -13.38 -21.45 38.97
C PRO A 103 -14.91 -21.37 39.13
N LYS A 104 -15.46 -20.23 38.73
CA LYS A 104 -16.91 -19.98 38.63
C LYS A 104 -17.50 -20.89 37.54
N PRO A 105 -18.61 -21.61 37.78
CA PRO A 105 -19.22 -22.46 36.75
C PRO A 105 -19.78 -21.59 35.61
N ALA A 106 -19.57 -22.04 34.37
CA ALA A 106 -20.13 -21.44 33.17
C ALA A 106 -21.67 -21.58 33.16
N PRO A 107 -22.42 -20.57 32.68
CA PRO A 107 -23.86 -20.70 32.52
C PRO A 107 -24.18 -21.74 31.44
N ALA A 108 -25.13 -22.62 31.74
CA ALA A 108 -25.64 -23.63 30.83
C ALA A 108 -26.35 -22.97 29.64
N THR A 109 -25.90 -23.28 28.42
CA THR A 109 -26.58 -22.88 27.19
C THR A 109 -27.73 -23.87 26.95
N THR A 110 -28.96 -23.40 27.09
CA THR A 110 -30.17 -24.15 26.71
C THR A 110 -30.24 -24.29 25.20
N GLN A 111 -30.46 -25.51 24.75
CA GLN A 111 -30.64 -25.94 23.38
C GLN A 111 -32.05 -25.59 22.90
N ALA A 112 -32.28 -24.33 22.52
CA ALA A 112 -33.45 -23.88 21.77
C ALA A 112 -33.10 -22.54 21.13
N ASP A 113 -32.74 -22.59 19.84
CA ASP A 113 -32.86 -21.55 18.81
C ASP A 113 -31.88 -21.87 17.66
N LEU A 114 -32.10 -23.03 17.03
CA LEU A 114 -31.53 -23.32 15.72
C LEU A 114 -32.63 -23.08 14.69
N VAL A 115 -32.63 -21.90 14.08
CA VAL A 115 -33.38 -21.66 12.84
C VAL A 115 -32.59 -22.35 11.70
N PRO A 116 -33.21 -23.21 10.88
CA PRO A 116 -32.51 -23.82 9.76
C PRO A 116 -32.14 -22.73 8.74
N ILE A 117 -30.84 -22.59 8.46
CA ILE A 117 -30.34 -21.77 7.37
C ILE A 117 -30.52 -22.59 6.08
N GLU A 118 -31.51 -22.25 5.27
CA GLU A 118 -31.56 -22.72 3.89
C GLU A 118 -30.35 -22.18 3.12
N PRO A 119 -29.70 -22.99 2.25
CA PRO A 119 -28.64 -22.48 1.41
C PRO A 119 -29.24 -21.52 0.38
N LEU A 120 -28.94 -20.22 0.53
CA LEU A 120 -29.19 -19.21 -0.50
C LEU A 120 -28.27 -19.52 -1.69
N ILE A 121 -28.75 -20.34 -2.64
CA ILE A 121 -28.15 -20.43 -3.97
C ILE A 121 -28.52 -19.13 -4.67
N ALA A 122 -27.55 -18.21 -4.77
CA ALA A 122 -27.68 -17.05 -5.64
C ALA A 122 -27.80 -17.54 -7.10
N PRO A 123 -28.68 -16.94 -7.93
CA PRO A 123 -28.72 -17.26 -9.34
C PRO A 123 -27.38 -16.86 -9.99
N ASP A 124 -26.90 -17.69 -10.92
CA ASP A 124 -25.69 -17.46 -11.72
C ASP A 124 -25.68 -16.03 -12.31
N GLU A 125 -24.76 -15.19 -11.85
CA GLU A 125 -24.42 -13.93 -12.51
C GLU A 125 -23.68 -14.28 -13.82
N PRO A 126 -24.06 -13.72 -14.98
CA PRO A 126 -23.36 -13.99 -16.21
C PRO A 126 -21.94 -13.41 -16.14
N SER A 127 -20.96 -14.20 -16.55
CA SER A 127 -19.58 -13.74 -16.76
C SER A 127 -19.54 -12.54 -17.71
N PRO A 128 -18.61 -11.58 -17.53
CA PRO A 128 -18.52 -10.43 -18.41
C PRO A 128 -18.25 -10.87 -19.85
N VAL A 129 -19.12 -10.45 -20.75
CA VAL A 129 -18.95 -10.64 -22.20
C VAL A 129 -17.77 -9.78 -22.64
N ILE A 130 -16.69 -10.43 -23.10
CA ILE A 130 -15.60 -9.76 -23.79
C ILE A 130 -16.13 -9.34 -25.17
N GLU A 131 -16.24 -8.04 -25.40
CA GLU A 131 -16.54 -7.52 -26.72
C GLU A 131 -15.30 -7.71 -27.62
N ILE A 132 -15.34 -8.71 -28.50
CA ILE A 132 -14.31 -8.89 -29.53
C ILE A 132 -14.57 -7.86 -30.62
N VAL A 133 -13.84 -6.74 -30.56
CA VAL A 133 -13.82 -5.77 -31.66
C VAL A 133 -13.05 -6.40 -32.83
N SER A 134 -13.74 -6.82 -33.88
CA SER A 134 -13.11 -7.20 -35.14
C SER A 134 -12.66 -5.93 -35.87
N VAL A 135 -11.35 -5.72 -36.01
CA VAL A 135 -10.81 -4.62 -36.81
C VAL A 135 -10.85 -5.05 -38.28
N ALA A 136 -11.55 -4.29 -39.13
CA ALA A 136 -11.61 -4.55 -40.55
C ALA A 136 -10.21 -4.42 -41.19
N ALA A 137 -9.86 -5.37 -42.05
CA ALA A 137 -8.58 -5.34 -42.77
C ALA A 137 -8.55 -4.15 -43.75
N GLY A 138 -7.71 -3.16 -43.48
CA GLY A 138 -7.45 -2.07 -44.44
C GLY A 138 -7.10 -0.70 -43.85
N GLU A 139 -7.29 -0.47 -42.55
CA GLU A 139 -6.93 0.81 -41.94
C GLU A 139 -5.54 0.76 -41.29
N SER A 140 -4.62 1.61 -41.77
CA SER A 140 -3.33 1.85 -41.13
C SER A 140 -3.56 2.60 -39.82
N LEU A 141 -3.48 1.90 -38.70
CA LEU A 141 -3.48 2.48 -37.36
C LEU A 141 -2.41 3.59 -37.27
N ARG A 142 -2.79 4.79 -36.81
CA ARG A 142 -1.82 5.84 -36.54
C ARG A 142 -0.99 5.41 -35.32
N PRO A 143 0.29 5.82 -35.19
CA PRO A 143 1.11 5.46 -34.02
C PRO A 143 0.51 5.83 -32.65
N GLY A 144 -0.51 6.70 -32.60
CA GLY A 144 -1.28 7.05 -31.40
C GLY A 144 -2.54 6.21 -31.14
N ASP A 145 -2.97 5.36 -32.09
CA ASP A 145 -4.16 4.52 -31.99
C ASP A 145 -3.85 3.13 -31.38
N LEU A 146 -2.58 2.87 -31.08
CA LEU A 146 -2.13 1.79 -30.20
C LEU A 146 -2.08 2.30 -28.75
N LEU A 147 -3.19 2.85 -28.25
CA LEU A 147 -3.37 2.86 -26.79
C LEU A 147 -3.25 1.40 -26.33
N PRO A 148 -2.40 1.12 -25.33
CA PRO A 148 -1.91 -0.22 -25.07
C PRO A 148 -3.10 -1.15 -24.82
N ALA A 149 -3.31 -2.06 -25.76
CA ALA A 149 -4.08 -3.25 -25.49
C ALA A 149 -3.53 -3.85 -24.20
N PHE A 150 -4.44 -4.05 -23.24
CA PHE A 150 -4.25 -4.51 -21.85
C PHE A 150 -3.97 -3.41 -20.83
N GLY A 151 -5.04 -2.99 -20.12
CA GLY A 151 -4.95 -2.41 -18.77
C GLY A 151 -4.28 -3.39 -17.77
N PRO A 152 -4.28 -3.08 -16.45
CA PRO A 152 -3.57 -3.92 -15.48
C PRO A 152 -4.02 -5.38 -15.57
N GLN A 153 -3.06 -6.29 -15.79
CA GLN A 153 -3.33 -7.71 -15.62
C GLN A 153 -3.24 -8.02 -14.14
N THR A 154 -4.38 -8.28 -13.50
CA THR A 154 -4.44 -8.65 -12.09
C THR A 154 -4.40 -10.17 -11.96
N ARG A 155 -3.52 -10.68 -11.08
CA ARG A 155 -3.37 -12.13 -10.84
C ARG A 155 -3.23 -12.40 -9.35
N GLN A 156 -3.89 -13.45 -8.88
CA GLN A 156 -3.57 -14.01 -7.57
C GLN A 156 -2.24 -14.76 -7.69
N LEU A 157 -1.25 -14.36 -6.89
CA LEU A 157 0.10 -14.94 -6.88
C LEU A 157 0.21 -16.11 -5.89
N GLY A 158 -0.63 -16.10 -4.86
CA GLY A 158 -0.67 -17.16 -3.85
C GLY A 158 -1.59 -16.78 -2.70
N LYS A 159 -1.32 -17.33 -1.52
CA LYS A 159 -2.10 -17.11 -0.30
C LYS A 159 -1.19 -16.96 0.91
N SER A 160 -1.62 -16.15 1.88
CA SER A 160 -1.00 -16.07 3.21
C SER A 160 -1.27 -17.32 4.05
N VAL A 161 -0.74 -17.36 5.27
CA VAL A 161 -0.98 -18.45 6.23
C VAL A 161 -2.47 -18.68 6.50
N LEU A 162 -3.28 -17.62 6.64
CA LEU A 162 -4.73 -17.74 6.82
C LEU A 162 -5.52 -17.94 5.51
N GLY A 163 -4.84 -18.10 4.38
CA GLY A 163 -5.46 -18.34 3.08
C GLY A 163 -5.93 -17.08 2.37
N LEU A 164 -5.61 -15.88 2.86
CA LEU A 164 -5.97 -14.62 2.20
C LEU A 164 -5.17 -14.46 0.91
N PRO A 165 -5.78 -13.97 -0.19
CA PRO A 165 -5.11 -13.87 -1.47
C PRO A 165 -4.02 -12.79 -1.46
N ILE A 166 -2.86 -13.12 -2.01
CA ILE A 166 -1.81 -12.15 -2.34
C ILE A 166 -1.89 -11.87 -3.83
N VAL A 167 -2.11 -10.61 -4.20
CA VAL A 167 -2.48 -10.19 -5.56
C VAL A 167 -1.39 -9.30 -6.16
N GLY A 168 -1.04 -9.56 -7.42
CA GLY A 168 -0.13 -8.74 -8.22
C GLY A 168 -0.84 -8.10 -9.41
N HIS A 169 -0.44 -6.86 -9.72
CA HIS A 169 -0.90 -6.10 -10.88
C HIS A 169 0.26 -5.86 -11.85
N TYR A 170 0.09 -6.26 -13.10
CA TYR A 170 1.14 -6.19 -14.11
C TYR A 170 0.79 -5.19 -15.21
N PHE A 171 1.78 -4.36 -15.57
CA PHE A 171 1.67 -3.29 -16.56
C PHE A 171 2.78 -3.42 -17.60
N GLY A 172 2.45 -3.10 -18.85
CA GLY A 172 3.39 -3.09 -19.97
C GLY A 172 3.84 -4.48 -20.43
N THR A 173 4.40 -4.52 -21.64
CA THR A 173 4.76 -5.79 -22.31
C THR A 173 6.22 -5.84 -22.73
N THR A 174 6.93 -4.70 -22.74
CA THR A 174 8.30 -4.59 -23.25
C THR A 174 9.21 -3.77 -22.32
N GLY A 175 10.52 -3.94 -22.47
CA GLY A 175 11.54 -3.18 -21.74
C GLY A 175 11.84 -3.68 -20.33
N PRO A 176 12.62 -2.88 -19.56
CA PRO A 176 13.04 -3.23 -18.20
C PRO A 176 11.87 -3.53 -17.26
N LYS A 177 12.07 -4.46 -16.34
CA LYS A 177 11.12 -4.96 -15.35
C LYS A 177 11.38 -4.35 -13.97
N THR A 178 10.39 -3.64 -13.44
CA THR A 178 10.41 -3.08 -12.09
C THR A 178 9.39 -3.79 -11.21
N LEU A 179 9.84 -4.44 -10.14
CA LEU A 179 8.96 -5.05 -9.13
C LEU A 179 8.80 -4.07 -7.96
N ILE A 180 7.57 -3.81 -7.56
CA ILE A 180 7.23 -2.96 -6.42
C ILE A 180 6.33 -3.76 -5.49
N PHE A 181 6.65 -3.83 -4.20
CA PHE A 181 5.77 -4.47 -3.23
C PHE A 181 5.75 -3.75 -1.90
N ALA A 182 4.68 -3.94 -1.13
CA ALA A 182 4.43 -3.20 0.10
C ALA A 182 3.76 -4.08 1.17
N ALA A 183 3.66 -3.53 2.38
CA ALA A 183 3.04 -4.17 3.54
C ALA A 183 3.54 -5.61 3.76
N ILE A 184 4.85 -5.82 3.65
CA ILE A 184 5.48 -7.06 4.16
C ILE A 184 5.46 -7.08 5.69
N HIS A 185 5.51 -5.91 6.33
CA HIS A 185 5.06 -5.74 7.71
C HIS A 185 3.62 -5.24 7.72
N GLY A 186 2.75 -5.91 8.46
CA GLY A 186 1.33 -5.60 8.49
C GLY A 186 0.96 -4.33 9.28
N ASP A 187 1.84 -3.85 10.17
CA ASP A 187 1.66 -2.58 10.89
C ASP A 187 2.05 -1.34 10.05
N GLU A 188 2.43 -1.53 8.78
CA GLU A 188 2.87 -0.47 7.86
C GLU A 188 1.79 -0.16 6.78
N ALA A 189 0.54 0.01 7.20
CA ALA A 189 -0.63 0.14 6.31
C ALA A 189 -0.56 1.33 5.32
N ASN A 190 0.21 2.38 5.65
CA ASN A 190 0.43 3.50 4.74
C ASN A 190 1.20 3.07 3.46
N THR A 191 2.04 2.04 3.53
CA THR A 191 2.76 1.50 2.37
C THR A 191 1.82 0.78 1.40
N ALA A 192 0.85 0.02 1.92
CA ALA A 192 -0.20 -0.60 1.11
C ALA A 192 -1.05 0.46 0.38
N PHE A 193 -1.36 1.57 1.07
CA PHE A 193 -2.04 2.70 0.45
C PHE A 193 -1.23 3.27 -0.73
N VAL A 194 0.08 3.51 -0.54
CA VAL A 194 0.97 4.02 -1.60
C VAL A 194 1.00 3.08 -2.80
N ALA A 195 1.11 1.76 -2.57
CA ALA A 195 1.13 0.79 -3.65
C ALA A 195 -0.20 0.72 -4.41
N ASN A 196 -1.33 0.78 -3.71
CA ASN A 196 -2.66 0.83 -4.35
C ASN A 196 -2.86 2.11 -5.17
N GLN A 197 -2.42 3.27 -4.66
CA GLN A 197 -2.43 4.51 -5.43
C GLN A 197 -1.53 4.44 -6.66
N LEU A 198 -0.40 3.73 -6.58
CA LEU A 198 0.46 3.50 -7.74
C LEU A 198 -0.25 2.66 -8.81
N VAL A 199 -0.92 1.57 -8.41
CA VAL A 199 -1.75 0.74 -9.33
C VAL A 199 -2.81 1.59 -10.03
N GLU A 200 -3.54 2.41 -9.26
CA GLU A 200 -4.56 3.31 -9.79
C GLU A 200 -3.94 4.33 -10.76
N HIS A 201 -2.81 4.93 -10.39
CA HIS A 201 -2.12 5.92 -11.21
C HIS A 201 -1.63 5.33 -12.53
N LEU A 202 -0.98 4.17 -12.51
CA LEU A 202 -0.50 3.50 -13.72
C LEU A 202 -1.66 3.07 -14.63
N THR A 203 -2.78 2.64 -14.05
CA THR A 203 -4.00 2.29 -14.81
C THR A 203 -4.55 3.49 -15.57
N LYS A 204 -4.54 4.68 -14.95
CA LYS A 204 -5.06 5.92 -15.54
C LYS A 204 -4.06 6.61 -16.48
N ASN A 205 -2.77 6.31 -16.36
CA ASN A 205 -1.70 7.01 -17.08
C ASN A 205 -0.74 6.01 -17.76
N PRO A 206 -1.12 5.42 -18.91
CA PRO A 206 -0.29 4.44 -19.60
C PRO A 206 1.11 4.93 -20.00
N ASP A 207 1.23 6.24 -20.29
CA ASP A 207 2.52 6.87 -20.61
C ASP A 207 3.52 6.79 -19.46
N ALA A 208 3.06 6.65 -18.22
CA ALA A 208 3.92 6.56 -17.04
C ALA A 208 4.83 5.32 -17.07
N PHE A 209 4.47 4.28 -17.82
CA PHE A 209 5.26 3.05 -17.98
C PHE A 209 5.57 2.71 -19.45
N TYR A 210 5.51 3.68 -20.37
CA TYR A 210 5.78 3.41 -21.79
C TYR A 210 7.16 2.76 -22.00
N GLY A 211 7.18 1.61 -22.68
CA GLY A 211 8.40 0.82 -22.89
C GLY A 211 9.01 0.25 -21.61
N ARG A 212 8.22 0.08 -20.54
CA ARG A 212 8.59 -0.52 -19.26
C ARG A 212 7.61 -1.63 -18.90
N ARG A 213 8.05 -2.56 -18.06
CA ARG A 213 7.21 -3.57 -17.41
C ARG A 213 7.21 -3.34 -15.92
N VAL A 214 6.04 -3.24 -15.32
CA VAL A 214 5.90 -2.99 -13.87
C VAL A 214 5.02 -4.07 -13.26
N ALA A 215 5.46 -4.64 -12.15
CA ALA A 215 4.65 -5.51 -11.30
C ALA A 215 4.49 -4.83 -9.94
N VAL A 216 3.26 -4.68 -9.46
CA VAL A 216 2.96 -4.12 -8.14
C VAL A 216 2.22 -5.16 -7.30
N VAL A 217 2.74 -5.48 -6.12
CA VAL A 217 2.10 -6.34 -5.10
C VAL A 217 1.76 -5.48 -3.88
N PRO A 218 0.54 -4.93 -3.79
CA PRO A 218 0.22 -3.93 -2.77
C PRO A 218 0.27 -4.44 -1.33
N VAL A 219 -0.01 -5.73 -1.12
CA VAL A 219 -0.02 -6.34 0.21
C VAL A 219 0.60 -7.72 0.15
N VAL A 220 1.79 -7.87 0.73
CA VAL A 220 2.48 -9.16 0.87
C VAL A 220 2.02 -9.92 2.11
N ASN A 221 1.72 -9.21 3.21
CA ASN A 221 1.29 -9.80 4.47
C ASN A 221 -0.16 -9.41 4.81
N PRO A 222 -1.16 -9.96 4.11
CA PRO A 222 -2.56 -9.60 4.34
C PRO A 222 -3.04 -10.00 5.75
N ASP A 223 -2.50 -11.08 6.31
CA ASP A 223 -2.81 -11.53 7.67
C ASP A 223 -2.33 -10.52 8.73
N GLY A 224 -1.08 -10.08 8.60
CA GLY A 224 -0.51 -9.06 9.48
C GLY A 224 -1.22 -7.73 9.32
N LEU A 225 -1.56 -7.34 8.09
CA LEU A 225 -2.27 -6.09 7.80
C LEU A 225 -3.65 -6.07 8.46
N ALA A 226 -4.43 -7.14 8.32
CA ALA A 226 -5.74 -7.28 8.96
C ALA A 226 -5.66 -7.20 10.49
N ARG A 227 -4.53 -7.61 11.07
CA ARG A 227 -4.28 -7.59 12.52
C ARG A 227 -3.54 -6.35 13.01
N GLY A 228 -3.05 -5.49 12.12
CA GLY A 228 -2.17 -4.37 12.46
C GLY A 228 -0.86 -4.81 13.14
N THR A 229 -0.30 -5.97 12.76
CA THR A 229 0.92 -6.52 13.35
C THR A 229 2.07 -6.51 12.36
N ARG A 230 3.29 -6.21 12.84
CA ARG A 230 4.51 -6.31 12.03
C ARG A 230 4.69 -7.68 11.40
N THR A 231 4.53 -8.72 12.19
CA THR A 231 4.73 -10.11 11.77
C THR A 231 3.51 -10.64 11.03
N ASN A 232 3.64 -11.80 10.39
CA ASN A 232 2.47 -12.57 9.95
C ASN A 232 1.74 -13.23 11.14
N THR A 233 0.77 -14.10 10.86
CA THR A 233 -0.02 -14.78 11.89
C THR A 233 0.77 -15.80 12.73
N ARG A 234 1.92 -16.29 12.22
CA ARG A 234 2.83 -17.20 12.93
C ARG A 234 3.90 -16.47 13.75
N GLU A 235 3.74 -15.15 13.92
CA GLU A 235 4.69 -14.29 14.64
C GLU A 235 6.09 -14.24 14.00
N ILE A 236 6.16 -14.48 12.68
CA ILE A 236 7.39 -14.35 11.90
C ILE A 236 7.47 -12.96 11.26
N ASP A 237 8.59 -12.28 11.47
CA ASP A 237 8.98 -11.10 10.70
C ASP A 237 9.39 -11.57 9.30
N LEU A 238 8.51 -11.36 8.32
CA LEU A 238 8.74 -11.77 6.94
C LEU A 238 9.99 -11.13 6.34
N ASN A 239 10.34 -9.90 6.74
CA ASN A 239 11.58 -9.25 6.32
C ASN A 239 12.80 -9.67 7.16
N ARG A 240 12.72 -10.83 7.83
CA ARG A 240 13.84 -11.59 8.41
C ARG A 240 13.81 -13.06 7.98
N ASN A 241 12.86 -13.45 7.14
CA ASN A 241 12.62 -14.83 6.72
C ASN A 241 13.26 -15.18 5.37
N PHE A 242 14.03 -14.31 4.72
CA PHE A 242 14.63 -14.63 3.42
C PHE A 242 15.91 -15.47 3.57
N PRO A 243 16.25 -16.34 2.60
CA PRO A 243 17.46 -17.17 2.61
C PRO A 243 18.72 -16.37 2.24
N ALA A 244 18.89 -15.21 2.88
CA ALA A 244 20.12 -14.43 2.79
C ALA A 244 21.29 -15.18 3.43
N LYS A 245 22.51 -14.98 2.96
CA LYS A 245 23.73 -15.55 3.55
C LYS A 245 23.93 -15.14 5.00
N ASN A 246 23.39 -13.99 5.39
CA ASN A 246 23.44 -13.48 6.77
C ASN A 246 22.21 -13.90 7.61
N PHE A 247 21.36 -14.81 7.12
CA PHE A 247 20.25 -15.34 7.92
C PHE A 247 20.79 -15.93 9.23
N ALA A 248 20.10 -15.63 10.32
CA ALA A 248 20.43 -16.11 11.65
C ALA A 248 19.15 -16.29 12.45
N VAL A 249 19.05 -17.40 13.17
CA VAL A 249 17.95 -17.64 14.09
C VAL A 249 18.08 -16.68 15.27
N GLY A 250 17.20 -15.68 15.30
CA GLY A 250 17.15 -14.66 16.33
C GLY A 250 16.34 -15.09 17.54
N LYS A 251 16.27 -14.21 18.56
CA LYS A 251 15.34 -14.40 19.67
C LYS A 251 13.90 -14.24 19.16
N LYS A 252 12.98 -15.07 19.66
CA LYS A 252 11.54 -14.91 19.43
C LYS A 252 11.07 -13.51 19.86
N GLY A 253 10.22 -12.89 19.04
CA GLY A 253 9.73 -11.53 19.24
C GLY A 253 9.60 -10.75 17.94
N ARG A 254 9.57 -9.42 18.02
CA ARG A 254 9.26 -8.50 16.90
C ARG A 254 10.09 -8.71 15.63
N TYR A 255 11.33 -9.19 15.75
CA TYR A 255 12.28 -9.40 14.65
C TYR A 255 12.64 -10.86 14.41
N PHE A 256 11.83 -11.79 14.92
CA PHE A 256 12.08 -13.22 14.76
C PHE A 256 11.77 -13.66 13.32
N GLY A 257 12.79 -14.07 12.58
CA GLY A 257 12.69 -14.47 11.18
C GLY A 257 12.31 -15.93 10.95
N GLY A 258 11.95 -16.69 11.99
CA GLY A 258 11.71 -18.13 11.92
C GLY A 258 12.93 -18.97 12.30
N GLU A 259 12.70 -20.26 12.50
CA GLU A 259 13.77 -21.24 12.79
C GLU A 259 14.58 -21.58 11.53
N GLU A 260 13.97 -21.43 10.35
CA GLU A 260 14.58 -21.66 9.04
C GLU A 260 14.17 -20.55 8.06
N PRO A 261 15.04 -20.17 7.10
CA PRO A 261 14.68 -19.21 6.09
C PRO A 261 13.65 -19.81 5.11
N ALA A 262 12.89 -18.94 4.46
CA ALA A 262 11.82 -19.26 3.52
C ALA A 262 10.80 -20.26 4.10
N SER A 263 10.56 -20.22 5.41
CA SER A 263 9.58 -21.06 6.10
C SER A 263 8.15 -20.52 5.95
N GLU A 264 7.98 -19.25 5.59
CA GLU A 264 6.66 -18.62 5.46
C GLU A 264 6.19 -18.54 3.99
N PRO A 265 4.90 -18.83 3.73
CA PRO A 265 4.36 -18.85 2.38
C PRO A 265 4.45 -17.48 1.68
N GLU A 266 4.36 -16.38 2.44
CA GLU A 266 4.50 -15.03 1.90
C GLU A 266 5.93 -14.76 1.39
N ALA A 267 6.94 -15.25 2.12
CA ALA A 267 8.34 -15.12 1.71
C ALA A 267 8.65 -16.02 0.49
N GLN A 268 8.17 -17.27 0.51
CA GLN A 268 8.28 -18.20 -0.62
C GLN A 268 7.65 -17.64 -1.89
N LEU A 269 6.50 -16.98 -1.80
CA LEU A 269 5.84 -16.33 -2.92
C LEU A 269 6.72 -15.26 -3.56
N LEU A 270 7.33 -14.38 -2.76
CA LEU A 270 8.22 -13.35 -3.29
C LEU A 270 9.49 -13.95 -3.92
N ILE A 271 10.04 -15.01 -3.33
CA ILE A 271 11.18 -15.75 -3.90
C ILE A 271 10.82 -16.28 -5.29
N GLN A 272 9.70 -17.00 -5.39
CA GLN A 272 9.21 -17.57 -6.64
C GLN A 272 8.92 -16.48 -7.68
N LEU A 273 8.26 -15.39 -7.28
CA LEU A 273 7.96 -14.26 -8.17
C LEU A 273 9.24 -13.66 -8.77
N ILE A 274 10.31 -13.52 -7.99
CA ILE A 274 11.57 -12.95 -8.47
C ILE A 274 12.27 -13.93 -9.41
N ASP A 275 12.23 -15.23 -9.12
CA ASP A 275 12.85 -16.25 -9.96
C ASP A 275 12.15 -16.43 -11.30
N ASP A 276 10.80 -16.35 -11.31
CA ASP A 276 9.98 -16.48 -12.52
C ASP A 276 9.97 -15.18 -13.33
N TRP A 277 9.69 -14.06 -12.66
CA TRP A 277 9.50 -12.78 -13.35
C TRP A 277 10.81 -12.07 -13.63
N LYS A 278 11.89 -12.36 -12.90
CA LYS A 278 13.25 -11.82 -13.12
C LYS A 278 13.27 -10.29 -13.25
N PRO A 279 12.92 -9.54 -12.19
CA PRO A 279 12.96 -8.08 -12.21
C PRO A 279 14.38 -7.57 -12.44
N ASP A 280 14.52 -6.48 -13.19
CA ASP A 280 15.78 -5.76 -13.37
C ASP A 280 16.06 -4.83 -12.17
N ARG A 281 15.01 -4.41 -11.46
CA ARG A 281 15.09 -3.61 -10.23
C ARG A 281 13.88 -3.83 -9.33
N ILE A 282 14.07 -3.65 -8.03
CA ILE A 282 13.05 -3.89 -7.01
C ILE A 282 12.92 -2.68 -6.08
N ILE A 283 11.70 -2.29 -5.75
CA ILE A 283 11.38 -1.33 -4.69
C ILE A 283 10.47 -2.01 -3.67
N THR A 284 10.89 -2.09 -2.42
CA THR A 284 10.07 -2.53 -1.31
C THR A 284 9.67 -1.32 -0.45
N LEU A 285 8.37 -1.13 -0.26
CA LEU A 285 7.82 -0.03 0.51
C LEU A 285 7.71 -0.42 1.97
N HIS A 286 8.35 0.36 2.83
CA HIS A 286 8.40 0.18 4.27
C HIS A 286 8.07 1.49 4.99
N ALA A 287 7.82 1.40 6.29
CA ALA A 287 7.68 2.58 7.13
C ALA A 287 8.57 2.53 8.39
N ILE A 288 9.16 3.68 8.71
CA ILE A 288 10.05 3.86 9.85
C ILE A 288 9.72 5.14 10.61
N SER A 289 10.14 5.23 11.87
CA SER A 289 9.98 6.45 12.68
C SER A 289 10.49 7.69 11.94
N ARG A 290 9.74 8.80 12.04
CA ARG A 290 10.12 10.09 11.47
C ARG A 290 11.55 10.48 11.86
N GLY A 291 12.26 11.09 10.91
CA GLY A 291 13.69 11.40 11.03
C GLY A 291 14.63 10.25 10.62
N LYS A 292 14.10 9.04 10.36
CA LYS A 292 14.87 7.91 9.82
C LYS A 292 14.41 7.45 8.43
N HIS A 293 13.39 8.11 7.86
CA HIS A 293 12.87 7.83 6.53
C HIS A 293 13.94 8.12 5.47
N GLY A 294 13.91 7.40 4.36
CA GLY A 294 15.02 7.37 3.42
C GLY A 294 14.80 6.43 2.24
N ASN A 295 15.59 6.66 1.19
CA ASN A 295 15.77 5.73 0.09
C ASN A 295 16.95 4.81 0.46
N ASN A 296 16.69 3.77 1.27
CA ASN A 296 17.73 2.79 1.61
C ASN A 296 17.99 1.88 0.40
N PHE A 297 19.24 1.62 0.07
CA PHE A 297 19.59 0.76 -1.05
C PHE A 297 20.47 -0.42 -0.64
N ASP A 298 20.25 -1.56 -1.30
CA ASP A 298 21.05 -2.76 -1.20
C ASP A 298 21.48 -3.19 -2.62
N GLY A 299 22.72 -3.69 -2.73
CA GLY A 299 23.28 -4.06 -4.05
C GLY A 299 23.55 -2.84 -4.95
N PRO A 300 23.52 -3.01 -6.29
CA PRO A 300 23.87 -1.96 -7.25
C PRO A 300 22.70 -0.96 -7.49
N ALA A 301 22.12 -0.42 -6.42
CA ALA A 301 20.94 0.46 -6.46
C ALA A 301 21.18 1.91 -6.05
N GLU A 302 22.43 2.31 -5.75
CA GLU A 302 22.76 3.67 -5.29
C GLU A 302 22.22 4.76 -6.23
N ARG A 303 22.46 4.64 -7.54
CA ARG A 303 21.94 5.60 -8.54
C ARG A 303 20.42 5.66 -8.60
N LEU A 304 19.74 4.55 -8.34
CA LEU A 304 18.28 4.54 -8.28
C LEU A 304 17.79 5.27 -7.03
N ALA A 305 18.47 5.08 -5.89
CA ALA A 305 18.16 5.81 -4.65
C ALA A 305 18.44 7.31 -4.76
N GLU A 306 19.54 7.70 -5.43
CA GLU A 306 19.83 9.10 -5.78
C GLU A 306 18.72 9.69 -6.67
N THR A 307 18.28 8.92 -7.68
CA THR A 307 17.17 9.33 -8.56
C THR A 307 15.90 9.57 -7.75
N MET A 308 15.53 8.67 -6.84
CA MET A 308 14.39 8.87 -5.95
C MET A 308 14.54 10.12 -5.07
N SER A 309 15.73 10.33 -4.51
CA SER A 309 16.05 11.47 -3.63
C SER A 309 15.82 12.83 -4.31
N LEU A 310 16.11 12.94 -5.61
CA LEU A 310 15.82 14.17 -6.39
C LEU A 310 14.32 14.53 -6.37
N HIS A 311 13.43 13.55 -6.23
CA HIS A 311 11.98 13.76 -6.28
C HIS A 311 11.33 13.82 -4.90
N ASN A 312 11.69 12.93 -3.97
CA ASN A 312 11.07 12.88 -2.63
C ASN A 312 11.85 13.64 -1.55
N GLN A 313 13.07 14.10 -1.84
CA GLN A 313 13.97 14.77 -0.90
C GLN A 313 14.34 13.91 0.32
N TYR A 314 14.11 12.60 0.26
CA TYR A 314 14.53 11.67 1.31
C TYR A 314 16.02 11.36 1.17
N ALA A 315 16.68 11.11 2.30
CA ALA A 315 18.10 10.79 2.32
C ALA A 315 18.39 9.49 1.55
N VAL A 316 19.53 9.43 0.86
CA VAL A 316 20.07 8.19 0.30
C VAL A 316 20.79 7.44 1.42
N LEU A 317 20.31 6.24 1.77
CA LEU A 317 20.83 5.49 2.91
C LEU A 317 21.51 4.20 2.43
N LYS A 318 22.79 4.02 2.77
CA LYS A 318 23.52 2.77 2.54
C LYS A 318 23.26 1.71 3.64
N SER A 319 22.70 2.16 4.76
CA SER A 319 22.40 1.32 5.91
C SER A 319 21.31 1.95 6.75
N ILE A 320 20.46 1.11 7.34
CA ILE A 320 19.44 1.53 8.32
C ILE A 320 19.99 1.66 9.76
N GLY A 321 21.28 1.43 9.95
CA GLY A 321 22.00 1.66 11.22
C GLY A 321 21.99 0.48 12.22
N TYR A 322 21.51 -0.69 11.82
CA TYR A 322 21.59 -1.93 12.63
C TYR A 322 21.54 -3.19 11.74
N PRO A 323 22.00 -4.37 12.23
CA PRO A 323 21.97 -5.61 11.46
C PRO A 323 20.56 -6.11 11.15
N THR A 324 20.37 -6.61 9.93
CA THR A 324 19.07 -7.11 9.41
C THR A 324 19.22 -8.54 8.83
N PRO A 325 19.58 -9.55 9.65
CA PRO A 325 19.78 -10.92 9.19
C PRO A 325 18.52 -11.47 8.52
N GLY A 326 18.67 -12.09 7.35
CA GLY A 326 17.51 -12.66 6.62
C GLY A 326 16.59 -11.63 5.99
N SER A 327 17.01 -10.36 5.89
CA SER A 327 16.20 -9.34 5.21
C SER A 327 16.15 -9.51 3.70
N PHE A 328 15.07 -9.01 3.11
CA PHE A 328 14.89 -8.98 1.67
C PHE A 328 16.03 -8.25 0.97
N GLY A 329 16.44 -7.09 1.48
CA GLY A 329 17.56 -6.31 0.94
C GLY A 329 18.88 -7.08 0.98
N SER A 330 19.14 -7.84 2.05
CA SER A 330 20.32 -8.72 2.13
C SER A 330 20.26 -9.82 1.05
N TRP A 331 19.13 -10.50 0.92
CA TRP A 331 18.98 -11.61 -0.03
C TRP A 331 18.95 -11.14 -1.50
N ALA A 332 18.07 -10.21 -1.87
CA ALA A 332 17.93 -9.73 -3.24
C ALA A 332 19.06 -8.78 -3.64
N GLY A 333 19.34 -7.77 -2.81
CA GLY A 333 20.32 -6.73 -3.10
C GLY A 333 21.76 -7.21 -2.92
N VAL A 334 22.11 -7.65 -1.72
CA VAL A 334 23.51 -7.97 -1.39
C VAL A 334 23.94 -9.29 -2.01
N ASP A 335 23.18 -10.37 -1.82
CA ASP A 335 23.58 -11.71 -2.25
C ASP A 335 23.37 -11.94 -3.74
N ARG A 336 22.20 -11.54 -4.28
CA ARG A 336 21.84 -11.76 -5.69
C ARG A 336 22.21 -10.62 -6.63
N LYS A 337 22.72 -9.50 -6.11
CA LYS A 337 23.10 -8.31 -6.89
C LYS A 337 21.95 -7.70 -7.71
N LEU A 338 20.71 -7.88 -7.26
CA LEU A 338 19.55 -7.21 -7.87
C LEU A 338 19.43 -5.79 -7.30
N PRO A 339 19.38 -4.73 -8.12
CA PRO A 339 19.18 -3.37 -7.63
C PRO A 339 17.91 -3.30 -6.76
N THR A 340 18.06 -3.13 -5.45
CA THR A 340 16.96 -3.16 -4.48
C THR A 340 16.94 -1.89 -3.66
N ILE A 341 15.79 -1.22 -3.66
CA ILE A 341 15.52 -0.07 -2.80
C ILE A 341 14.50 -0.48 -1.74
N THR A 342 14.79 -0.17 -0.50
CA THR A 342 13.82 -0.10 0.60
C THR A 342 13.44 1.37 0.77
N LEU A 343 12.27 1.75 0.26
CA LEU A 343 11.72 3.10 0.48
C LEU A 343 11.07 3.11 1.86
N GLU A 344 11.71 3.77 2.81
CA GLU A 344 11.24 3.94 4.18
C GLU A 344 10.46 5.26 4.28
N VAL A 345 9.13 5.21 4.38
CA VAL A 345 8.28 6.38 4.64
C VAL A 345 8.10 6.63 6.15
N PRO A 346 7.76 7.84 6.62
CA PRO A 346 7.46 8.05 8.03
C PRO A 346 6.24 7.22 8.48
N THR A 347 6.34 6.46 9.58
CA THR A 347 5.21 5.67 10.15
C THR A 347 4.01 6.55 10.50
N ASP A 348 4.23 7.80 10.89
CA ASP A 348 3.19 8.77 11.23
C ASP A 348 2.66 9.54 10.01
N ALA A 349 3.19 9.31 8.80
CA ALA A 349 2.62 9.87 7.59
C ALA A 349 1.37 9.09 7.19
N SER A 350 0.25 9.81 6.97
CA SER A 350 -0.94 9.23 6.38
C SER A 350 -0.65 8.69 4.98
N GLY A 351 -1.41 7.68 4.54
CA GLY A 351 -1.32 7.14 3.17
C GLY A 351 -1.32 8.22 2.08
N PRO A 352 -2.27 9.18 2.08
CA PRO A 352 -2.28 10.28 1.11
C PRO A 352 -1.04 11.17 1.15
N THR A 353 -0.47 11.41 2.33
CA THR A 353 0.78 12.18 2.47
C THR A 353 1.96 11.39 1.93
N ALA A 354 2.10 10.12 2.33
CA ALA A 354 3.15 9.24 1.82
C ALA A 354 3.09 9.10 0.29
N TRP A 355 1.89 8.97 -0.29
CA TRP A 355 1.70 8.95 -1.74
C TRP A 355 2.12 10.26 -2.41
N ARG A 356 1.65 11.40 -1.90
CA ARG A 356 1.98 12.72 -2.44
C ARG A 356 3.49 12.97 -2.46
N GLU A 357 4.20 12.58 -1.40
CA GLU A 357 5.64 12.78 -1.27
C GLU A 357 6.46 11.83 -2.17
N ASN A 358 5.97 10.62 -2.44
CA ASN A 358 6.77 9.57 -3.07
C ASN A 358 6.33 9.17 -4.48
N ARG A 359 5.19 9.66 -4.98
CA ARG A 359 4.69 9.35 -6.34
C ARG A 359 5.76 9.59 -7.40
N GLU A 360 6.32 10.80 -7.46
CA GLU A 360 7.29 11.16 -8.49
C GLU A 360 8.59 10.36 -8.39
N ALA A 361 9.03 10.02 -7.17
CA ALA A 361 10.20 9.16 -6.96
C ALA A 361 9.99 7.74 -7.49
N LEU A 362 8.80 7.17 -7.27
CA LEU A 362 8.45 5.84 -7.80
C LEU A 362 8.38 5.85 -9.34
N LEU A 363 7.76 6.88 -9.93
CA LEU A 363 7.68 7.04 -11.38
C LEU A 363 9.06 7.20 -12.01
N ALA A 364 9.96 7.96 -11.39
CA ALA A 364 11.32 8.16 -11.89
C ALA A 364 12.11 6.85 -11.97
N VAL A 365 11.99 5.96 -10.98
CA VAL A 365 12.64 4.64 -11.02
C VAL A 365 12.01 3.71 -12.05
N ILE A 366 10.68 3.73 -12.19
CA ILE A 366 9.98 2.98 -13.25
C ILE A 366 10.49 3.40 -14.63
N GLN A 367 10.67 4.70 -14.86
CA GLN A 367 11.07 5.25 -16.15
C GLN A 367 12.58 5.15 -16.43
N THR A 368 13.39 4.84 -15.41
CA THR A 368 14.83 4.65 -15.58
C THR A 368 15.10 3.55 -16.61
N LYS A 369 16.09 3.79 -17.48
CA LYS A 369 16.44 2.85 -18.57
C LYS A 369 17.17 1.62 -18.06
#